data_AF-A0A2U3CKK6-F1
#
_entry.id   AF-A0A2U3CKK6-F1
#
_cell.length_a   1.000
_cell.length_b   1.000
_cell.length_c   1.000
_cell.angle_alpha   90.00
_cell.angle_beta   90.00
_cell.angle_gamma   90.00
#
_symmetry.space_group_name_H-M   'P 1'
#
loop_
_entity.id
_entity.type
_entity.pdbx_description
1 polymer ?
#
loop_
_entity_poly.entity_id
_entity_poly.type
_entity_poly.pdbx_seq_one_letter_code
_entity_poly.pdbx_strand_id
1 'polypeptide(L)'
;MSNNQLLHVIGKPKIGSSDHRHTLSQSKPSIVHELDLQVLSILEQQGPLTRGKLVSLTGIARSTLYDSLLRLMLKGYVASYSEDRRHRGRPKVFYRALN
;
A
#
# COMPACT_ATOMS: atom_id res chain seq x y z
N MET A 1 4.33 66.31 26.92
CA MET A 1 3.14 66.21 27.78
C MET A 1 2.53 64.84 27.60
N SER A 2 2.27 64.16 28.71
CA SER A 2 1.81 62.78 28.84
C SER A 2 0.29 62.68 28.68
N ASN A 3 -0.22 61.57 28.14
CA ASN A 3 -1.17 60.64 28.78
C ASN A 3 -1.85 59.76 27.70
N ASN A 4 -1.50 58.48 27.60
CA ASN A 4 -1.93 57.36 28.44
C ASN A 4 -3.38 56.91 28.13
N GLN A 5 -3.51 55.87 27.31
CA GLN A 5 -4.65 54.96 27.36
C GLN A 5 -4.18 53.51 27.16
N LEU A 6 -4.07 52.83 28.29
CA LEU A 6 -4.06 51.39 28.47
C LEU A 6 -5.40 50.80 28.07
N LEU A 7 -5.39 49.68 27.34
CA LEU A 7 -6.24 48.53 27.66
C LEU A 7 -5.48 47.23 27.34
N HIS A 8 -5.11 46.53 28.42
CA HIS A 8 -4.79 45.11 28.44
C HIS A 8 -6.02 44.31 27.99
N VAL A 9 -5.86 43.39 27.04
CA VAL A 9 -6.68 42.17 26.99
C VAL A 9 -5.73 40.97 27.01
N ILE A 10 -5.66 40.39 28.20
CA ILE A 10 -4.91 39.20 28.53
C ILE A 10 -5.78 38.01 28.13
N GLY A 11 -5.56 37.45 26.94
CA GLY A 11 -6.04 36.12 26.58
C GLY A 11 -4.97 35.09 26.90
N LYS A 12 -5.01 34.52 28.11
CA LYS A 12 -4.14 33.39 28.51
C LYS A 12 -4.46 32.11 27.72
N PRO A 13 -3.49 31.18 27.64
CA PRO A 13 -3.37 30.12 26.63
C PRO A 13 -4.20 28.90 26.98
N LYS A 14 -4.49 28.04 25.98
CA LYS A 14 -4.98 26.64 26.05
C LYS A 14 -5.42 26.27 24.61
N ILE A 15 -5.12 25.13 23.96
CA ILE A 15 -4.74 23.76 24.31
C ILE A 15 -4.23 23.14 22.99
N GLY A 16 -3.31 22.17 23.07
CA GLY A 16 -3.33 21.08 22.09
C GLY A 16 -2.07 20.90 21.27
N SER A 17 -0.94 20.66 21.94
CA SER A 17 0.08 19.76 21.43
C SER A 17 -0.58 18.45 21.01
N SER A 18 -0.58 18.12 19.73
CA SER A 18 -0.82 16.75 19.25
C SER A 18 -0.14 16.60 17.90
N ASP A 19 1.16 16.91 17.86
CA ASP A 19 2.06 16.46 16.81
C ASP A 19 2.28 14.95 17.01
N HIS A 20 1.21 14.17 16.78
CA HIS A 20 1.30 12.73 16.66
C HIS A 20 1.79 12.40 15.26
N ARG A 21 3.03 12.77 14.96
CA ARG A 21 3.81 12.00 14.00
C ARG A 21 4.06 10.66 14.65
N HIS A 22 3.06 9.77 14.56
CA HIS A 22 3.30 8.35 14.64
C HIS A 22 4.20 8.01 13.46
N THR A 23 5.51 8.12 13.68
CA THR A 23 6.48 7.28 13.00
C THR A 23 6.15 5.86 13.43
N LEU A 24 5.11 5.28 12.84
CA LEU A 24 4.87 3.85 12.89
C LEU A 24 6.12 3.23 12.27
N SER A 25 6.98 2.71 13.13
CA SER A 25 7.96 1.69 12.77
C SER A 25 7.15 0.54 12.18
N GLN A 26 6.97 0.55 10.86
CA GLN A 26 6.24 -0.49 10.14
C GLN A 26 7.15 -1.71 10.06
N SER A 27 7.08 -2.62 11.03
CA SER A 27 7.50 -3.99 10.79
C SER A 27 6.55 -4.57 9.74
N LYS A 28 7.08 -4.92 8.54
CA LYS A 28 6.24 -5.53 7.49
C LYS A 28 5.49 -6.74 8.09
N PRO A 29 4.16 -6.83 7.91
CA PRO A 29 3.35 -7.87 8.57
C PRO A 29 3.70 -9.26 8.03
N SER A 30 3.95 -10.24 8.89
CA SER A 30 4.46 -11.56 8.45
C SER A 30 3.55 -12.29 7.44
N ILE A 31 4.19 -12.98 6.49
CA ILE A 31 3.53 -13.88 5.54
C ILE A 31 3.47 -15.27 6.19
N VAL A 32 2.27 -15.86 6.28
CA VAL A 32 2.03 -17.12 7.02
C VAL A 32 1.68 -18.28 6.08
N HIS A 33 1.17 -18.00 4.88
CA HIS A 33 0.77 -19.02 3.92
C HIS A 33 1.91 -19.33 2.95
N GLU A 34 2.22 -20.61 2.78
CA GLU A 34 3.23 -21.09 1.82
C GLU A 34 2.95 -20.59 0.40
N LEU A 35 1.68 -20.62 0.00
CA LEU A 35 1.26 -20.09 -1.30
C LEU A 35 1.60 -18.61 -1.48
N ASP A 36 1.43 -17.81 -0.43
CA ASP A 36 1.71 -16.37 -0.50
C ASP A 36 3.21 -16.12 -0.66
N LEU A 37 4.06 -16.92 0.01
CA LEU A 37 5.51 -16.90 -0.17
C LEU A 37 5.90 -17.31 -1.60
N GLN A 38 5.30 -18.38 -2.12
CA GLN A 38 5.56 -18.86 -3.48
C GLN A 38 5.17 -17.81 -4.53
N VAL A 39 3.99 -17.20 -4.41
CA VAL A 39 3.52 -16.16 -5.35
C VAL A 39 4.41 -14.92 -5.29
N LEU A 40 4.80 -14.49 -4.08
CA LEU A 40 5.69 -13.35 -3.91
C LEU A 40 7.05 -13.61 -4.54
N SER A 41 7.67 -14.76 -4.25
CA SER A 41 8.97 -15.15 -4.81
C SER A 41 8.96 -15.16 -6.35
N ILE A 42 7.88 -15.65 -6.98
CA ILE A 42 7.74 -15.61 -8.44
C ILE A 42 7.69 -14.17 -8.97
N LEU A 43 6.94 -13.28 -8.30
CA LEU A 43 6.85 -11.87 -8.69
C LEU A 43 8.16 -11.11 -8.48
N GLU A 44 8.95 -11.48 -7.47
CA GLU A 44 10.29 -10.93 -7.24
C GLU A 44 11.27 -11.37 -8.33
N GLN A 45 11.22 -12.65 -8.72
CA GLN A 45 12.16 -13.23 -9.70
C GLN A 45 11.83 -12.89 -11.15
N GLN A 46 10.54 -12.91 -11.52
CA GLN A 46 10.10 -12.73 -12.91
C GLN A 46 9.57 -11.32 -13.20
N GLY A 47 9.46 -10.48 -12.17
CA GLY A 47 8.91 -9.14 -12.28
C GLY A 47 7.38 -9.13 -12.39
N PRO A 48 6.81 -8.05 -12.95
CA PRO A 48 5.36 -7.89 -12.98
C PRO A 48 4.66 -8.91 -13.87
N LEU A 49 3.71 -9.66 -13.31
CA LEU A 49 2.97 -10.69 -14.04
C LEU A 49 1.46 -10.47 -13.97
N THR A 50 0.75 -10.95 -14.98
CA THR A 50 -0.72 -11.02 -14.92
C THR A 50 -1.16 -12.27 -14.15
N ARG A 51 -2.38 -12.26 -13.59
CA ARG A 51 -2.99 -13.46 -13.01
C ARG A 51 -2.99 -14.66 -13.96
N GLY A 52 -3.25 -14.43 -15.25
CA GLY A 52 -3.24 -15.50 -16.25
C GLY A 52 -1.85 -16.13 -16.39
N LYS A 53 -0.80 -15.31 -16.37
CA LYS A 53 0.57 -15.81 -16.44
C LYS A 53 0.97 -16.57 -15.17
N LEU A 54 0.55 -16.09 -14.00
CA LEU A 54 0.74 -16.82 -12.74
C LEU A 54 0.08 -18.21 -12.79
N VAL A 55 -1.15 -18.32 -13.28
CA VAL A 55 -1.82 -19.62 -13.49
C VAL A 55 -0.99 -20.53 -14.39
N SER A 56 -0.50 -20.02 -15.53
CA SER A 56 0.31 -20.82 -16.45
C SER A 56 1.66 -21.27 -15.88
N LEU A 57 2.22 -20.52 -14.93
CA LEU A 57 3.50 -20.84 -14.31
C LEU A 57 3.36 -21.80 -13.13
N THR A 58 2.30 -21.65 -12.33
CA THR A 58 2.14 -22.40 -11.08
C THR A 58 1.15 -23.56 -11.19
N GLY A 59 0.28 -23.57 -12.21
CA GLY A 59 -0.83 -24.52 -12.31
C GLY A 59 -1.96 -24.26 -11.30
N ILE A 60 -1.86 -23.21 -10.47
CA ILE A 60 -2.80 -22.92 -9.40
C ILE A 60 -4.07 -22.27 -9.97
N ALA A 61 -5.22 -22.64 -9.41
CA ALA A 61 -6.50 -22.09 -9.81
C ALA A 61 -6.53 -20.56 -9.71
N ARG A 62 -7.20 -19.92 -10.68
CA ARG A 62 -7.27 -18.47 -10.80
C ARG A 62 -7.86 -17.78 -9.56
N SER A 63 -8.87 -18.38 -8.92
CA SER A 63 -9.48 -17.87 -7.69
C SER A 63 -8.50 -17.94 -6.52
N THR A 64 -7.82 -19.07 -6.33
CA THR A 64 -6.82 -19.26 -5.28
C THR A 64 -5.66 -18.27 -5.41
N LEU A 65 -5.19 -18.01 -6.63
CA LEU A 65 -4.20 -16.96 -6.89
C LEU A 65 -4.75 -15.57 -6.59
N TYR A 66 -6.02 -15.31 -6.88
CA TYR A 66 -6.64 -14.03 -6.53
C TYR A 66 -6.66 -13.81 -5.01
N ASP A 67 -7.04 -14.82 -4.23
CA ASP A 67 -7.07 -14.72 -2.77
C ASP A 67 -5.67 -14.48 -2.19
N SER A 68 -4.66 -15.16 -2.72
CA SER A 68 -3.26 -14.97 -2.34
C SER A 68 -2.75 -13.56 -2.68
N LEU A 69 -2.97 -13.11 -3.91
CA LEU A 69 -2.59 -11.75 -4.33
C LEU A 69 -3.31 -10.69 -3.49
N LEU A 70 -4.58 -10.90 -3.17
CA LEU A 70 -5.34 -9.98 -2.31
C LEU A 70 -4.72 -9.88 -0.92
N ARG A 71 -4.37 -11.02 -0.28
CA ARG A 71 -3.69 -11.01 1.02
C ARG A 71 -2.33 -10.29 0.95
N LEU A 72 -1.54 -10.58 -0.07
CA LEU A 72 -0.23 -9.93 -0.26
C LEU A 72 -0.36 -8.42 -0.50
N MET A 73 -1.37 -7.99 -1.25
CA MET A 73 -1.67 -6.57 -1.46
C MET A 73 -2.10 -5.87 -0.16
N LEU A 74 -3.00 -6.49 0.61
CA LEU A 74 -3.44 -5.95 1.90
C LEU A 74 -2.28 -5.83 2.91
N LYS A 75 -1.29 -6.72 2.81
CA LYS A 75 -0.06 -6.69 3.60
C LYS A 75 1.04 -5.78 3.05
N GLY A 76 0.82 -5.16 1.89
CA GLY A 76 1.78 -4.23 1.27
C GLY A 76 2.99 -4.90 0.60
N TYR A 77 2.94 -6.20 0.31
CA TYR A 77 4.01 -6.90 -0.42
C TYR A 77 3.85 -6.87 -1.94
N VAL A 78 2.63 -6.63 -2.42
CA VAL A 78 2.32 -6.64 -3.85
C VAL A 78 1.50 -5.41 -4.19
N ALA A 79 1.78 -4.78 -5.33
CA ALA A 79 0.92 -3.78 -5.93
C ALA A 79 0.34 -4.31 -7.25
N SER A 80 -0.88 -3.89 -7.56
CA SER A 80 -1.42 -4.06 -8.91
C SER A 80 -1.45 -2.75 -9.68
N TYR A 81 -1.28 -2.83 -11.00
CA TYR A 81 -1.47 -1.72 -11.90
C TYR A 81 -2.10 -2.21 -13.20
N SER A 82 -2.90 -1.35 -13.82
CA SER A 82 -3.43 -1.62 -15.15
C SER A 82 -2.42 -1.17 -16.19
N GLU A 83 -2.27 -1.94 -17.24
CA GLU A 83 -1.51 -1.52 -18.41
C GLU A 83 -2.19 -0.31 -19.05
N ASP A 84 -1.43 0.76 -19.22
CA ASP A 84 -1.91 1.92 -19.96
C ASP A 84 -1.93 1.57 -21.46
N ARG A 85 -3.14 1.50 -22.02
CA ARG A 85 -3.36 1.10 -23.42
C ARG A 85 -4.22 2.15 -24.12
N ARG A 86 -3.79 2.54 -25.32
CA ARG A 86 -4.51 3.48 -26.20
C ARG A 86 -5.59 2.81 -27.09
N HIS A 87 -5.87 1.53 -26.90
CA HIS A 87 -6.79 0.75 -27.75
C HIS A 87 -7.98 0.17 -26.97
N ARG A 88 -9.10 -0.08 -27.68
CA ARG A 88 -10.34 -0.62 -27.11
C ARG A 88 -10.15 -2.04 -26.55
N GLY A 89 -10.86 -2.34 -25.46
CA GLY A 89 -10.84 -3.64 -24.77
C GLY A 89 -10.60 -3.52 -23.27
N ARG A 90 -10.69 -4.63 -22.53
CA ARG A 90 -10.42 -4.63 -21.08
C ARG A 90 -8.91 -4.51 -20.84
N PRO A 91 -8.44 -3.51 -20.07
CA PRO A 91 -7.03 -3.40 -19.70
C PRO A 91 -6.54 -4.66 -18.98
N LYS A 92 -5.28 -5.05 -19.24
CA LYS A 92 -4.65 -6.13 -18.47
C LYS A 92 -4.17 -5.56 -17.14
N VAL A 93 -4.35 -6.36 -16.09
CA VAL A 93 -3.85 -6.04 -14.75
C VAL A 93 -2.59 -6.85 -14.49
N PHE A 94 -1.54 -6.14 -14.11
CA PHE A 94 -0.25 -6.68 -13.70
C PHE A 94 -0.10 -6.53 -12.19
N TYR A 95 0.62 -7.47 -11.60
CA TYR A 95 0.96 -7.52 -10.18
C TYR A 95 2.47 -7.50 -10.07
N ARG A 96 3.03 -6.66 -9.20
CA ARG A 96 4.47 -6.55 -8.94
C ARG A 96 4.75 -6.67 -7.46
N ALA A 97 5.89 -7.26 -7.10
CA ALA A 97 6.39 -7.23 -5.74
C ALA A 97 6.79 -5.80 -5.32
N LEU A 98 6.56 -5.47 -4.05
CA LEU A 98 6.96 -4.24 -3.38
C LEU A 98 8.05 -4.60 -2.37
N ASN A 99 9.30 -4.61 -2.87
CA ASN A 99 10.47 -4.89 -2.05
C ASN A 99 10.88 -3.64 -1.28
#